data_AF-A0A345D8B4-F1
#
_entry.id   AF-A0A345D8B4-F1
#
_cell.length_a   1.000
_cell.length_b   1.000
_cell.length_c   1.000
_cell.angle_alpha   90.00
_cell.angle_beta   90.00
_cell.angle_gamma   90.00
#
_symmetry.space_group_name_H-M   'P 1'
#
loop_
_entity.id
_entity.type
_entity.pdbx_description
1 polymer ?
#
loop_
_entity_poly.entity_id
_entity_poly.type
_entity_poly.pdbx_seq_one_letter_code
_entity_poly.pdbx_strand_id
1 'polypeptide(L)' 'MSTHLMHMALVVPGYDDAIAYFTHVLGFSLLADEPREAGKRWVVVGPNTSANSCSLLLARAVNP' A
#
# COMPACT_ATOMS: atom_id res chain seq x y z
N MET A 1 2.06 3.85 -27.57
CA MET A 1 1.79 3.09 -26.34
C MET A 1 2.12 3.99 -25.16
N SER A 2 1.26 4.04 -24.15
CA SER A 2 1.51 4.83 -22.94
C SER A 2 2.10 3.91 -21.87
N THR A 3 3.21 4.32 -21.27
CA THR A 3 3.90 3.58 -20.21
C THR A 3 3.55 4.20 -18.87
N HIS A 4 3.09 3.39 -17.92
CA HIS A 4 2.68 3.84 -16.59
C HIS A 4 3.38 3.03 -15.50
N LEU A 5 3.67 3.67 -14.37
CA LEU A 5 4.09 2.98 -13.15
C LEU A 5 2.87 2.31 -12.52
N MET A 6 2.91 0.98 -12.44
CA MET A 6 1.82 0.19 -11.88
C MET A 6 1.82 0.24 -10.34
N HIS A 7 2.97 -0.05 -9.71
CA HIS A 7 3.06 -0.16 -8.25
C HIS A 7 4.39 0.44 -7.75
N MET A 8 4.36 1.07 -6.58
CA MET A 8 5.56 1.50 -5.84
C MET A 8 5.54 0.94 -4.42
N ALA A 9 6.68 0.47 -3.92
CA ALA A 9 6.79 0.02 -2.54
C ALA A 9 7.17 1.19 -1.62
N LEU A 10 6.42 1.39 -0.54
CA LEU A 10 6.72 2.35 0.50
C LEU A 10 7.03 1.61 1.80
N VAL A 11 8.22 1.86 2.36
CA VAL A 11 8.59 1.32 3.67
C VAL A 11 7.93 2.15 4.76
N VAL A 12 7.19 1.48 5.65
CA VAL A 12 6.43 2.09 6.73
C VAL A 12 6.81 1.48 8.08
N PRO A 13 6.70 2.23 9.20
CA PRO A 13 7.00 1.71 10.52
C PRO A 13 6.03 0.59 10.96
N GLY A 14 4.75 0.71 10.58
CA GLY A 14 3.68 -0.21 10.95
C GLY A 14 2.62 -0.31 9.85
N TYR A 15 2.02 -1.49 9.70
CA TYR A 15 1.00 -1.72 8.69
C TYR A 15 -0.31 -1.00 9.03
N ASP A 16 -0.83 -1.16 10.24
CA ASP A 16 -2.15 -0.66 10.61
C ASP A 16 -2.19 0.88 10.62
N ASP A 17 -1.16 1.54 11.15
CA ASP A 17 -1.02 3.01 11.11
C ASP A 17 -0.95 3.53 9.67
N ALA A 18 -0.19 2.86 8.81
CA ALA A 18 -0.06 3.25 7.42
C ALA A 18 -1.38 3.04 6.66
N ILE A 19 -2.05 1.90 6.85
CA ILE A 19 -3.37 1.64 6.26
C ILE A 19 -4.34 2.75 6.67
N ALA A 20 -4.45 3.04 7.98
CA ALA A 20 -5.34 4.08 8.47
C ALA A 20 -5.03 5.47 7.90
N TYR A 21 -3.75 5.82 7.78
CA TYR A 21 -3.36 7.08 7.15
C TYR A 21 -3.78 7.13 5.67
N PHE A 22 -3.43 6.12 4.89
CA PHE A 22 -3.76 6.11 3.46
C PHE A 22 -5.27 6.05 3.21
N THR A 23 -6.03 5.26 3.99
CA THR A 23 -7.46 5.10 3.77
C THR A 23 -8.29 6.24 4.36
N HIS A 24 -7.98 6.71 5.57
CA HIS A 24 -8.80 7.71 6.25
C HIS A 24 -8.34 9.16 5.99
N VAL A 25 -7.03 9.41 5.90
CA VAL A 25 -6.51 10.78 5.68
C VAL A 25 -6.44 11.09 4.19
N LEU A 26 -5.91 10.16 3.39
CA LEU A 26 -5.73 10.37 1.95
C LEU A 26 -6.90 9.82 1.10
N GLY A 27 -7.84 9.09 1.70
CA GLY A 27 -9.02 8.57 1.00
C GLY A 27 -8.72 7.45 0.00
N PHE A 28 -7.60 6.74 0.16
CA PHE A 28 -7.26 5.59 -0.69
C PHE A 28 -8.13 4.38 -0.31
N SER A 29 -8.26 3.46 -1.25
CA SER A 29 -8.87 2.15 -1.00
C SER A 29 -7.82 1.14 -0.62
N LEU A 30 -8.13 0.28 0.35
CA LEU A 30 -7.36 -0.94 0.62
C LEU A 30 -7.68 -1.97 -0.47
N LEU A 31 -6.70 -2.27 -1.31
CA LEU A 31 -6.82 -3.18 -2.45
C LEU A 31 -6.49 -4.62 -2.07
N ALA A 32 -5.54 -4.81 -1.15
CA ALA A 32 -5.19 -6.12 -0.61
C ALA A 32 -4.63 -5.97 0.81
N ASP A 33 -4.91 -6.96 1.65
CA ASP A 33 -4.36 -7.12 3.00
C ASP A 33 -4.31 -8.60 3.36
N GLU A 34 -3.24 -9.27 2.90
CA GLU A 34 -3.09 -10.71 3.04
C GLU A 34 -1.89 -11.06 3.93
N PRO A 35 -2.01 -12.02 4.85
CA PRO A 35 -0.89 -12.47 5.67
C PRO A 35 0.17 -13.17 4.80
N ARG A 36 1.44 -12.94 5.13
CA ARG A 36 2.61 -13.62 4.56
C ARG A 36 3.46 -14.23 5.67
N GLU A 37 4.37 -15.10 5.23
CA GLU A 37 5.37 -15.75 6.07
C GLU A 37 6.19 -14.74 6.90
N ALA A 38 6.66 -15.20 8.07
CA ALA A 38 7.40 -14.40 9.04
C ALA A 38 6.66 -13.15 9.55
N GLY A 39 5.33 -13.19 9.64
CA GLY A 39 4.51 -12.11 10.20
C GLY A 39 4.52 -10.84 9.34
N LYS A 40 4.82 -10.97 8.04
CA LYS A 40 4.68 -9.90 7.04
C LYS A 40 3.25 -9.87 6.50
N ARG A 41 2.84 -8.76 5.90
CA ARG A 41 1.57 -8.62 5.20
C ARG A 41 1.80 -8.10 3.79
N TRP A 42 1.04 -8.61 2.84
CA TRP A 42 0.88 -8.03 1.51
C TRP A 42 -0.22 -6.98 1.58
N VAL A 43 0.18 -5.74 1.80
CA VAL A 43 -0.76 -4.62 1.96
C VAL A 43 -0.63 -3.70 0.77
N VAL A 44 -1.69 -3.57 -0.03
CA VAL A 44 -1.71 -2.70 -1.20
C VAL A 44 -2.82 -1.67 -1.02
N VAL A 45 -2.49 -0.40 -1.19
CA VAL A 45 -3.44 0.72 -1.16
C VAL A 45 -3.35 1.49 -2.47
N GLY A 46 -4.46 2.06 -2.92
CA GLY A 46 -4.47 2.86 -4.16
C GLY A 46 -5.56 3.92 -4.16
N PRO A 47 -5.40 4.98 -4.96
CA PRO A 47 -6.42 6.03 -5.06
C PRO A 47 -7.72 5.47 -5.65
N ASN A 48 -8.85 5.94 -5.14
CA ASN A 48 -10.19 5.49 -5.55
C ASN A 48 -10.66 6.11 -6.90
N THR A 49 -9.84 6.94 -7.53
CA THR A 49 -10.28 7.86 -8.59
C THR A 49 -10.14 7.31 -10.01
N SER A 50 -9.34 6.26 -10.26
CA SER A 50 -9.15 5.68 -11.61
C SER A 50 -8.50 4.29 -11.59
N ALA A 51 -8.95 3.41 -12.49
CA ALA A 51 -8.48 2.03 -12.63
C ALA A 51 -7.02 1.89 -13.09
N ASN A 52 -6.42 2.95 -13.65
CA ASN A 52 -5.04 2.98 -14.16
C ASN A 52 -4.08 3.80 -13.27
N SER A 53 -4.47 4.06 -12.03
CA SER A 53 -3.64 4.82 -11.10
C SER A 53 -2.58 3.94 -10.44
N CYS A 54 -1.43 4.53 -10.12
CA CYS A 54 -0.37 3.84 -9.39
C CYS A 54 -0.85 3.44 -7.99
N SER A 55 -0.57 2.21 -7.57
CA SER A 55 -0.84 1.72 -6.22
C SER A 55 0.45 1.65 -5.39
N LEU A 56 0.29 1.67 -4.06
CA LEU A 56 1.36 1.56 -3.10
C LEU A 56 1.32 0.21 -2.39
N LEU A 57 2.41 -0.53 -2.48
CA LEU A 57 2.67 -1.68 -1.61
C LEU A 57 3.31 -1.17 -0.32
N LEU A 58 2.65 -1.35 0.81
CA LEU A 58 3.19 -1.00 2.12
C LEU A 58 4.07 -2.14 2.60
N ALA A 59 5.35 -1.84 2.88
CA ALA A 59 6.32 -2.79 3.41
C ALA A 59 6.72 -2.37 4.83
N ARG A 60 6.57 -3.24 5.83
CA ARG A 60 6.98 -2.90 7.20
C ARG A 60 8.50 -2.90 7.33
N ALA A 61 9.05 -1.84 7.91
CA ALA A 61 10.44 -1.78 8.33
C ALA A 61 10.74 -2.87 9.38
N VAL A 62 11.90 -3.50 9.28
CA VAL A 62 12.33 -4.54 10.25
C VAL A 62 13.43 -4.06 11.19
N ASN A 63 14.01 -2.87 10.92
CA ASN A 63 15.06 -2.24 11.71
C ASN A 63 14.81 -0.71 11.74
N PRO A 64 15.27 0.01 12.79
CA PRO A 64 15.25 1.47 12.87
C PRO A 64 16.18 2.14 11.85
#